data_AF-A0A146KDF5-F1
#
_entry.id   AF-A0A146KDF5-F1
#
_cell.length_a   1.000
_cell.length_b   1.000
_cell.length_c   1.000
_cell.angle_alpha   90.00
_cell.angle_beta   90.00
_cell.angle_gamma   90.00
#
_symmetry.space_group_name_H-M   'P 1'
#
loop_
_entity.id
_entity.type
_entity.pdbx_description
1 polymer ?
#
loop_
_entity_poly.entity_id
_entity_poly.type
_entity_poly.pdbx_seq_one_letter_code
_entity_poly.pdbx_strand_id
1 'polypeptide(L)'
;IKQELMNEQYAKLYIEQPNKFLDQKDLLEKAAKRLEAPSETGLFNQHMQQVINAVCADPAKDFQCSNEFHDALAKQFKENKDVGDICSILQCVSLTNSVLKIDPEIRPRKLFEKIQLDNVAQTVNFLRYANNYMIQVVGMRDLRENYTEYFAFIEKAMLVQDDQVQLYCWRYMLAVSRALTCHQCNETFINFLVDQWKQKSKKLDSRNDVIIYNVACTVLGRICITLTTENATAGNKLKLELQRADVVYDHQALEKCQSVQQLKQYLGKKEEKDGDDMF
;
A
#
# COMPACT_ATOMS: atom_id res chain seq x y z
N ILE A 1 -4.22 10.46 -19.71
CA ILE A 1 -4.74 9.24 -19.05
C ILE A 1 -6.25 9.26 -19.29
N LYS A 2 -6.81 8.29 -20.02
CA LYS A 2 -8.28 8.18 -20.13
C LYS A 2 -8.81 7.97 -18.72
N GLN A 3 -9.79 8.77 -18.30
CA GLN A 3 -10.46 8.57 -17.02
C GLN A 3 -11.15 7.20 -17.06
N GLU A 4 -10.84 6.34 -16.08
CA GLU A 4 -11.60 5.10 -15.89
C GLU A 4 -13.06 5.47 -15.61
N LEU A 5 -14.00 4.85 -16.32
CA LEU A 5 -15.43 5.02 -16.07
C LEU A 5 -15.77 4.31 -14.75
N MET A 6 -15.92 5.07 -13.67
CA MET A 6 -16.27 4.54 -12.36
C MET A 6 -17.72 4.02 -12.38
N ASN A 7 -17.91 2.79 -11.94
CA ASN A 7 -19.25 2.30 -11.60
C ASN A 7 -19.62 2.81 -10.20
N GLU A 8 -20.50 3.82 -10.14
CA GLU A 8 -20.95 4.47 -8.90
C GLU A 8 -21.53 3.49 -7.86
N GLN A 9 -22.16 2.40 -8.31
CA GLN A 9 -22.70 1.36 -7.42
C GLN A 9 -21.61 0.69 -6.57
N TYR A 10 -20.38 0.61 -7.09
CA TYR A 10 -19.25 -0.07 -6.43
C TYR A 10 -18.12 0.88 -6.05
N ALA A 11 -18.44 2.15 -5.75
CA ALA A 11 -17.47 3.19 -5.43
C ALA A 11 -16.43 2.83 -4.33
N LYS A 12 -16.75 1.93 -3.38
CA LYS A 12 -15.80 1.49 -2.33
C LYS A 12 -14.82 0.42 -2.82
N LEU A 13 -14.99 -0.12 -4.02
CA LEU A 13 -13.94 -0.87 -4.73
C LEU A 13 -12.99 0.07 -5.47
N TYR A 14 -13.41 1.31 -5.73
CA TYR A 14 -12.60 2.31 -6.43
C TYR A 14 -11.74 3.19 -5.53
N ILE A 15 -11.79 3.03 -4.19
CA ILE A 15 -11.16 3.92 -3.16
C ILE A 15 -10.02 4.72 -3.77
N GLU A 16 -10.36 5.97 -4.11
CA GLU A 16 -9.53 6.76 -5.02
C GLU A 16 -8.26 7.26 -4.37
N GLN A 17 -8.11 7.18 -3.04
CA GLN A 17 -6.89 7.54 -2.35
C GLN A 17 -6.62 6.53 -1.22
N PRO A 18 -5.50 5.78 -1.27
CA PRO A 18 -5.04 4.99 -0.16
C PRO A 18 -4.74 5.95 0.98
N ASN A 19 -4.92 5.47 2.21
CA ASN A 19 -4.54 6.24 3.37
C ASN A 19 -3.06 6.62 3.26
N LYS A 20 -2.76 7.87 3.58
CA LYS A 20 -1.41 8.29 3.90
C LYS A 20 -1.01 7.59 5.19
N PHE A 21 0.23 7.11 5.27
CA PHE A 21 0.77 6.58 6.52
C PHE A 21 1.75 7.56 7.12
N LEU A 22 1.63 7.75 8.42
CA LEU A 22 2.57 8.55 9.19
C LEU A 22 2.82 7.83 10.50
N ASP A 23 4.08 7.78 10.89
CA ASP A 23 4.46 7.35 12.22
C ASP A 23 4.02 8.34 13.29
N GLN A 24 4.00 7.88 14.54
CA GLN A 24 3.87 8.79 15.67
C GLN A 24 5.06 9.77 15.67
N LYS A 25 4.79 11.04 15.99
CA LYS A 25 5.80 12.10 15.96
C LYS A 25 7.06 11.72 16.75
N ASP A 26 6.90 11.18 17.95
CA ASP A 26 8.01 10.75 18.81
C ASP A 26 8.90 9.68 18.16
N LEU A 27 8.33 8.80 17.33
CA LEU A 27 9.10 7.78 16.61
C LEU A 27 9.88 8.41 15.45
N LEU A 28 9.27 9.39 14.75
CA LEU A 28 9.93 10.16 13.71
C LEU A 28 11.08 11.00 14.27
N GLU A 29 10.89 11.65 15.42
CA GLU A 29 11.94 12.42 16.09
C GLU A 29 13.10 11.54 16.56
N LYS A 30 12.81 10.32 17.05
CA LYS A 30 13.84 9.33 17.38
C LYS A 30 14.62 8.85 16.16
N ALA A 31 13.95 8.58 15.04
CA ALA A 31 14.60 8.23 13.78
C ALA A 31 15.48 9.38 13.29
N ALA A 32 14.97 10.61 13.34
CA ALA A 32 15.71 11.80 12.96
C ALA A 32 16.99 11.97 13.76
N LYS A 33 16.91 11.80 15.10
CA LYS A 33 18.07 11.88 15.99
C LYS A 33 19.15 10.86 15.66
N ARG A 34 18.78 9.63 15.26
CA ARG A 34 19.75 8.59 14.86
C ARG A 34 20.40 8.86 13.50
N LEU A 35 19.71 9.61 12.64
CA LEU A 35 20.20 10.05 11.34
C LEU A 35 20.94 11.37 11.37
N GLU A 36 20.99 12.07 12.51
CA GLU A 36 21.69 13.35 12.62
C GLU A 36 23.11 13.25 12.07
N ALA A 37 23.42 14.19 11.17
CA ALA A 37 24.74 14.31 10.58
C ALA A 37 25.41 15.60 11.07
N PRO A 38 26.72 15.58 11.35
CA PRO A 38 27.46 16.81 11.53
C PRO A 38 27.49 17.55 10.19
N SER A 39 26.95 18.77 10.15
CA SER A 39 27.05 19.64 8.98
C SER A 39 27.36 21.08 9.41
N GLU A 40 28.17 21.77 8.61
CA GLU A 40 28.58 23.16 8.88
C GLU A 40 27.37 24.11 8.95
N THR A 41 26.35 23.84 8.15
CA THR A 41 25.13 24.67 8.06
C THR A 41 24.00 24.22 8.98
N GLY A 42 24.05 23.00 9.53
CA GLY A 42 22.93 22.34 10.22
C GLY A 42 21.69 22.06 9.35
N LEU A 43 21.71 22.40 8.05
CA LEU A 43 20.52 22.41 7.19
C LEU A 43 19.85 21.04 7.05
N PHE A 44 20.64 19.96 7.01
CA PHE A 44 20.09 18.60 6.94
C PHE A 44 19.21 18.28 8.16
N ASN A 45 19.71 18.53 9.36
CA ASN A 45 18.98 18.27 10.60
C ASN A 45 17.77 19.21 10.73
N GLN A 46 17.92 20.48 10.34
CA GLN A 46 16.82 21.45 10.33
C GLN A 46 15.69 21.04 9.38
N HIS A 47 16.00 20.69 8.13
CA HIS A 47 15.01 20.26 7.14
C HIS A 47 14.33 18.95 7.53
N MET A 48 15.05 18.05 8.20
CA MET A 48 14.47 16.82 8.76
C MET A 48 13.40 17.14 9.80
N GLN A 49 13.68 18.07 10.72
CA GLN A 49 12.68 18.49 11.71
C GLN A 49 11.54 19.27 11.09
N GLN A 50 11.82 20.13 10.09
CA GLN A 50 10.78 20.87 9.38
C GLN A 50 9.83 19.95 8.61
N VAL A 51 10.34 18.91 7.91
CA VAL A 51 9.48 17.98 7.19
C VAL A 51 8.60 17.16 8.15
N ILE A 52 9.14 16.73 9.30
CA ILE A 52 8.37 16.04 10.33
C ILE A 52 7.28 16.96 10.87
N ASN A 53 7.64 18.18 11.28
CA ASN A 53 6.68 19.14 11.83
C ASN A 53 5.60 19.53 10.83
N ALA A 54 5.96 19.76 9.56
CA ALA A 54 5.00 20.07 8.51
C ALA A 54 3.98 18.94 8.34
N VAL A 55 4.45 17.69 8.20
CA VAL A 55 3.60 16.52 7.98
C VAL A 55 2.73 16.19 9.18
N CYS A 56 3.21 16.41 10.41
CA CYS A 56 2.42 16.23 11.63
C CYS A 56 1.42 17.37 11.90
N ALA A 57 1.59 18.57 11.32
CA ALA A 57 0.74 19.72 11.58
C ALA A 57 -0.51 19.82 10.68
N ASP A 58 -0.50 19.18 9.49
CA ASP A 58 -1.54 19.17 8.44
C ASP A 58 -2.08 20.57 8.01
N PRO A 59 -1.98 21.00 6.73
CA PRO A 59 -1.52 20.30 5.52
C PRO A 59 -0.09 20.62 5.10
N ALA A 60 0.72 19.57 4.97
CA ALA A 60 2.16 19.66 4.66
C ALA A 60 2.52 19.68 3.17
N LYS A 61 1.52 19.62 2.27
CA LYS A 61 1.75 19.34 0.85
C LYS A 61 2.70 20.36 0.21
N ASP A 62 2.61 21.62 0.61
CA ASP A 62 3.38 22.71 -0.01
C ASP A 62 4.81 22.83 0.51
N PHE A 63 5.18 22.07 1.55
CA PHE A 63 6.54 22.08 2.07
C PHE A 63 7.52 21.44 1.07
N GLN A 64 8.71 22.02 0.94
CA GLN A 64 9.75 21.50 0.07
C GLN A 64 11.13 21.61 0.73
N CYS A 65 11.83 20.47 0.83
CA CYS A 65 13.21 20.43 1.32
C CYS A 65 14.19 20.97 0.26
N SER A 66 15.37 21.43 0.71
CA SER A 66 16.51 21.74 -0.17
C SER A 66 17.07 20.48 -0.83
N ASN A 67 17.77 20.66 -1.94
CA ASN A 67 18.50 19.57 -2.61
C ASN A 67 19.58 18.99 -1.69
N GLU A 68 20.27 19.84 -0.92
CA GLU A 68 21.27 19.41 0.07
C GLU A 68 20.70 18.41 1.08
N PHE A 69 19.44 18.58 1.51
CA PHE A 69 18.78 17.63 2.39
C PHE A 69 18.59 16.27 1.69
N HIS A 70 18.17 16.26 0.43
CA HIS A 70 17.99 15.03 -0.35
C HIS A 70 19.32 14.33 -0.62
N ASP A 71 20.35 15.08 -0.99
CA ASP A 71 21.71 14.55 -1.23
C ASP A 71 22.29 13.95 0.06
N ALA A 72 22.10 14.63 1.19
CA ALA A 72 22.52 14.14 2.50
C ALA A 72 21.75 12.86 2.91
N LEU A 73 20.44 12.79 2.66
CA LEU A 73 19.65 11.59 2.95
C LEU A 73 20.09 10.39 2.10
N ALA A 74 20.37 10.62 0.81
CA ALA A 74 20.94 9.60 -0.07
C ALA A 74 22.35 9.17 0.35
N LYS A 75 23.16 10.11 0.85
CA LYS A 75 24.47 9.82 1.43
C LYS A 75 24.37 8.96 2.69
N GLN A 76 23.46 9.28 3.63
CA GLN A 76 23.22 8.46 4.82
C GLN A 76 22.87 7.02 4.45
N PHE A 77 22.06 6.82 3.40
CA PHE A 77 21.76 5.49 2.87
C PHE A 77 22.99 4.75 2.34
N LYS A 78 23.85 5.42 1.54
CA LYS A 78 25.09 4.85 1.00
C LYS A 78 26.10 4.48 2.10
N GLU A 79 26.09 5.22 3.20
CA GLU A 79 26.90 4.95 4.39
C GLU A 79 26.32 3.82 5.28
N ASN A 80 25.33 3.08 4.79
CA ASN A 80 24.68 1.94 5.45
C ASN A 80 24.09 2.27 6.83
N LYS A 81 23.53 3.48 6.98
CA LYS A 81 22.69 3.81 8.14
C LYS A 81 21.41 2.96 8.13
N ASP A 82 20.73 2.92 9.28
CA ASP A 82 19.51 2.13 9.47
C ASP A 82 18.46 2.50 8.40
N VAL A 83 18.19 1.54 7.50
CA VAL A 83 17.25 1.71 6.39
C VAL A 83 15.83 1.97 6.91
N GLY A 84 15.48 1.42 8.08
CA GLY A 84 14.19 1.67 8.73
C GLY A 84 14.01 3.13 9.12
N ASP A 85 15.06 3.77 9.66
CA ASP A 85 15.03 5.19 10.01
C ASP A 85 14.96 6.07 8.76
N ILE A 86 15.72 5.71 7.71
CA ILE A 86 15.67 6.41 6.43
C ILE A 86 14.26 6.32 5.83
N CYS A 87 13.65 5.13 5.85
CA CYS A 87 12.25 4.96 5.43
C CYS A 87 11.29 5.78 6.29
N SER A 88 11.53 5.89 7.61
CA SER A 88 10.71 6.74 8.48
C SER A 88 10.74 8.22 8.07
N ILE A 89 11.88 8.74 7.63
CA ILE A 89 11.96 10.12 7.11
C ILE A 89 11.36 10.22 5.70
N LEU A 90 11.66 9.25 4.83
CA LEU A 90 11.15 9.23 3.45
C LEU A 90 9.63 9.11 3.38
N GLN A 91 8.97 8.48 4.35
CA GLN A 91 7.51 8.45 4.43
C GLN A 91 6.94 9.88 4.57
N CYS A 92 7.61 10.77 5.33
CA CYS A 92 7.22 12.17 5.49
C CYS A 92 7.51 12.96 4.21
N VAL A 93 8.72 12.82 3.66
CA VAL A 93 9.13 13.47 2.41
C VAL A 93 8.13 13.19 1.29
N SER A 94 7.65 11.95 1.19
CA SER A 94 6.68 11.50 0.19
C SER A 94 5.29 12.12 0.30
N LEU A 95 4.97 12.76 1.44
CA LEU A 95 3.71 13.47 1.66
C LEU A 95 3.80 14.98 1.37
N THR A 96 4.95 15.45 0.88
CA THR A 96 5.24 16.85 0.57
C THR A 96 5.66 17.01 -0.90
N ASN A 97 5.78 18.24 -1.39
CA ASN A 97 6.34 18.54 -2.73
C ASN A 97 7.80 18.11 -2.89
N SER A 98 8.47 17.76 -1.79
CA SER A 98 9.81 17.17 -1.78
C SER A 98 9.87 15.79 -2.44
N VAL A 99 8.73 15.10 -2.64
CA VAL A 99 8.71 13.76 -3.26
C VAL A 99 9.36 13.72 -4.65
N LEU A 100 9.28 14.81 -5.42
CA LEU A 100 9.87 14.93 -6.76
C LEU A 100 11.40 14.99 -6.73
N LYS A 101 11.99 15.31 -5.58
CA LYS A 101 13.43 15.44 -5.36
C LYS A 101 14.06 14.24 -4.67
N ILE A 102 13.28 13.19 -4.37
CA ILE A 102 13.83 11.94 -3.81
C ILE A 102 14.84 11.36 -4.81
N ASP A 103 16.08 11.20 -4.35
CA ASP A 103 17.19 10.64 -5.12
C ASP A 103 16.80 9.24 -5.66
N PRO A 104 17.07 8.94 -6.93
CA PRO A 104 16.77 7.63 -7.53
C PRO A 104 17.26 6.43 -6.73
N GLU A 105 18.40 6.53 -6.05
CA GLU A 105 19.05 5.45 -5.30
C GLU A 105 18.34 5.11 -3.97
N ILE A 106 17.45 5.99 -3.49
CA ILE A 106 16.65 5.75 -2.29
C ILE A 106 15.15 5.63 -2.58
N ARG A 107 14.77 5.53 -3.86
CA ARG A 107 13.39 5.18 -4.26
C ARG A 107 13.06 3.75 -3.83
N PRO A 108 11.77 3.40 -3.61
CA PRO A 108 11.42 2.14 -2.97
C PRO A 108 12.04 0.90 -3.63
N ARG A 109 12.06 0.84 -4.97
CA ARG A 109 12.68 -0.26 -5.73
C ARG A 109 14.14 -0.52 -5.38
N LYS A 110 14.92 0.54 -5.14
CA LYS A 110 16.35 0.43 -4.80
C LYS A 110 16.60 -0.03 -3.37
N LEU A 111 15.56 -0.05 -2.53
CA LEU A 111 15.66 -0.48 -1.16
C LEU A 111 15.37 -1.98 -0.98
N PHE A 112 14.73 -2.65 -1.95
CA PHE A 112 14.23 -4.03 -1.80
C PHE A 112 15.27 -5.02 -1.24
N GLU A 113 16.49 -5.01 -1.77
CA GLU A 113 17.55 -5.94 -1.36
C GLU A 113 18.12 -5.63 0.03
N LYS A 114 17.88 -4.42 0.53
CA LYS A 114 18.34 -3.97 1.86
C LYS A 114 17.28 -4.13 2.94
N ILE A 115 16.02 -4.41 2.58
CA ILE A 115 14.98 -4.69 3.55
C ILE A 115 15.11 -6.12 4.06
N GLN A 116 15.34 -6.22 5.37
CA GLN A 116 15.33 -7.46 6.13
C GLN A 116 13.89 -7.79 6.49
N LEU A 117 13.27 -8.73 5.76
CA LEU A 117 11.85 -9.07 5.91
C LEU A 117 11.51 -9.69 7.28
N ASP A 118 12.50 -10.27 7.97
CA ASP A 118 12.40 -10.75 9.35
C ASP A 118 12.42 -9.61 10.38
N ASN A 119 12.91 -8.43 10.01
CA ASN A 119 12.79 -7.21 10.81
C ASN A 119 11.45 -6.53 10.52
N VAL A 120 10.44 -6.86 11.33
CA VAL A 120 9.06 -6.33 11.22
C VAL A 120 9.03 -4.81 11.21
N ALA A 121 9.77 -4.15 12.10
CA ALA A 121 9.76 -2.69 12.21
C ALA A 121 10.32 -2.02 10.94
N GLN A 122 11.46 -2.50 10.44
CA GLN A 122 12.06 -2.01 9.20
C GLN A 122 11.12 -2.25 8.00
N THR A 123 10.56 -3.44 7.90
CA THR A 123 9.64 -3.82 6.82
C THR A 123 8.38 -2.96 6.81
N VAL A 124 7.78 -2.71 7.98
CA VAL A 124 6.60 -1.83 8.12
C VAL A 124 6.95 -0.38 7.73
N ASN A 125 8.09 0.15 8.18
CA ASN A 125 8.52 1.50 7.80
C ASN A 125 8.74 1.62 6.29
N PHE A 126 9.34 0.60 5.67
CA PHE A 126 9.49 0.53 4.23
C PHE A 126 8.14 0.52 3.51
N LEU A 127 7.21 -0.35 3.92
CA LEU A 127 5.89 -0.45 3.29
C LEU A 127 5.08 0.85 3.40
N ARG A 128 5.21 1.58 4.52
CA ARG A 128 4.62 2.92 4.68
C ARG A 128 5.22 3.94 3.74
N TYR A 129 6.56 3.99 3.66
CA TYR A 129 7.26 4.84 2.71
C TYR A 129 6.82 4.53 1.28
N ALA A 130 6.90 3.27 0.87
CA ALA A 130 6.53 2.82 -0.46
C ALA A 130 5.08 3.17 -0.79
N ASN A 131 4.13 2.95 0.13
CA ASN A 131 2.74 3.38 -0.05
C ASN A 131 2.64 4.89 -0.30
N ASN A 132 3.23 5.72 0.58
CA ASN A 132 3.17 7.18 0.45
C ASN A 132 3.83 7.67 -0.84
N TYR A 133 4.85 6.98 -1.33
CA TYR A 133 5.45 7.27 -2.62
C TYR A 133 4.48 6.91 -3.77
N MET A 134 3.86 5.73 -3.71
CA MET A 134 2.94 5.23 -4.74
C MET A 134 1.62 6.00 -4.86
N ILE A 135 1.17 6.67 -3.79
CA ILE A 135 -0.01 7.55 -3.90
C ILE A 135 0.28 8.84 -4.67
N GLN A 136 1.55 9.18 -4.90
CA GLN A 136 1.97 10.35 -5.67
C GLN A 136 2.13 10.01 -7.16
N VAL A 137 1.94 10.99 -8.04
CA VAL A 137 2.04 10.80 -9.50
C VAL A 137 3.41 10.24 -9.91
N VAL A 138 4.49 10.70 -9.27
CA VAL A 138 5.85 10.21 -9.54
C VAL A 138 5.99 8.72 -9.19
N GLY A 139 5.43 8.28 -8.06
CA GLY A 139 5.48 6.87 -7.67
C GLY A 139 4.58 6.00 -8.54
N MET A 140 3.39 6.47 -8.94
CA MET A 140 2.55 5.74 -9.88
C MET A 140 3.26 5.48 -11.22
N ARG A 141 4.05 6.44 -11.72
CA ARG A 141 4.85 6.26 -12.94
C ARG A 141 5.97 5.24 -12.72
N ASP A 142 6.72 5.38 -11.64
CA ASP A 142 7.81 4.45 -11.28
C ASP A 142 7.30 3.00 -11.13
N LEU A 143 6.14 2.81 -10.49
CA LEU A 143 5.48 1.50 -10.40
C LEU A 143 5.13 0.94 -11.78
N ARG A 144 4.55 1.75 -12.66
CA ARG A 144 4.12 1.26 -13.98
C ARG A 144 5.30 0.82 -14.83
N GLU A 145 6.42 1.51 -14.72
CA GLU A 145 7.65 1.20 -15.44
C GLU A 145 8.35 -0.05 -14.88
N ASN A 146 8.20 -0.32 -13.57
CA ASN A 146 8.97 -1.36 -12.87
C ASN A 146 8.10 -2.38 -12.10
N TYR A 147 6.85 -2.60 -12.53
CA TYR A 147 5.84 -3.35 -11.76
C TYR A 147 6.28 -4.77 -11.36
N THR A 148 7.05 -5.45 -12.21
CA THR A 148 7.53 -6.82 -11.94
C THR A 148 8.41 -6.88 -10.69
N GLU A 149 9.28 -5.89 -10.47
CA GLU A 149 10.16 -5.85 -9.29
C GLU A 149 9.34 -5.55 -8.02
N TYR A 150 8.35 -4.65 -8.12
CA TYR A 150 7.42 -4.35 -7.03
C TYR A 150 6.57 -5.57 -6.64
N PHE A 151 6.12 -6.35 -7.62
CA PHE A 151 5.36 -7.58 -7.37
C PHE A 151 6.24 -8.66 -6.74
N ALA A 152 7.47 -8.85 -7.24
CA ALA A 152 8.40 -9.81 -6.66
C ALA A 152 8.74 -9.48 -5.19
N PHE A 153 8.86 -8.20 -4.85
CA PHE A 153 9.06 -7.79 -3.45
C PHE A 153 7.83 -8.09 -2.59
N ILE A 154 6.63 -7.69 -3.05
CA ILE A 154 5.43 -7.84 -2.23
C ILE A 154 5.05 -9.31 -2.02
N GLU A 155 5.30 -10.17 -3.01
CA GLU A 155 5.15 -11.63 -2.87
C GLU A 155 5.99 -12.15 -1.70
N LYS A 156 7.27 -11.77 -1.63
CA LYS A 156 8.16 -12.17 -0.53
C LYS A 156 7.69 -11.61 0.81
N ALA A 157 7.32 -10.33 0.86
CA ALA A 157 6.86 -9.68 2.09
C ALA A 157 5.55 -10.29 2.61
N MET A 158 4.61 -10.65 1.73
CA MET A 158 3.35 -11.33 2.08
C MET A 158 3.55 -12.78 2.54
N LEU A 159 4.74 -13.36 2.43
CA LEU A 159 5.01 -14.68 3.03
C LEU A 159 5.46 -14.59 4.50
N VAL A 160 5.81 -13.38 4.97
CA VAL A 160 6.12 -13.14 6.38
C VAL A 160 4.84 -13.32 7.20
N GLN A 161 4.86 -14.29 8.13
CA GLN A 161 3.72 -14.65 8.99
C GLN A 161 3.59 -13.67 10.18
N ASP A 162 3.61 -12.37 9.91
CA ASP A 162 3.40 -11.30 10.88
C ASP A 162 2.21 -10.43 10.45
N ASP A 163 1.24 -10.23 11.34
CA ASP A 163 0.00 -9.53 10.99
C ASP A 163 0.20 -8.05 10.67
N GLN A 164 1.21 -7.39 11.23
CA GLN A 164 1.51 -6.01 10.85
C GLN A 164 2.09 -5.96 9.44
N VAL A 165 3.05 -6.83 9.14
CA VAL A 165 3.61 -6.93 7.78
C VAL A 165 2.50 -7.22 6.77
N GLN A 166 1.64 -8.21 7.05
CA GLN A 166 0.49 -8.53 6.20
C GLN A 166 -0.45 -7.34 5.97
N LEU A 167 -0.82 -6.64 7.05
CA LEU A 167 -1.66 -5.45 6.97
C LEU A 167 -1.06 -4.37 6.08
N TYR A 168 0.23 -4.08 6.25
CA TYR A 168 0.91 -3.08 5.45
C TYR A 168 1.16 -3.54 4.01
N CYS A 169 1.31 -4.85 3.76
CA CYS A 169 1.38 -5.39 2.41
C CYS A 169 0.08 -5.17 1.65
N TRP A 170 -1.08 -5.45 2.26
CA TRP A 170 -2.38 -5.21 1.63
C TRP A 170 -2.70 -3.73 1.43
N ARG A 171 -2.28 -2.87 2.36
CA ARG A 171 -2.38 -1.41 2.20
C ARG A 171 -1.50 -0.91 1.07
N TYR A 172 -0.28 -1.40 0.97
CA TYR A 172 0.61 -1.14 -0.16
C TYR A 172 -0.04 -1.62 -1.47
N MET A 173 -0.64 -2.81 -1.50
CA MET A 173 -1.35 -3.32 -2.67
C MET A 173 -2.60 -2.51 -3.05
N LEU A 174 -3.25 -1.87 -2.08
CA LEU A 174 -4.28 -0.88 -2.38
C LEU A 174 -3.70 0.30 -3.15
N ALA A 175 -2.54 0.83 -2.77
CA ALA A 175 -1.88 1.88 -3.55
C ALA A 175 -1.41 1.41 -4.94
N VAL A 176 -0.95 0.16 -5.05
CA VAL A 176 -0.53 -0.43 -6.33
C VAL A 176 -1.70 -0.63 -7.28
N SER A 177 -2.79 -1.26 -6.83
CA SER A 177 -3.97 -1.55 -7.67
C SER A 177 -4.58 -0.29 -8.30
N ARG A 178 -4.57 0.83 -7.55
CA ARG A 178 -4.11 2.16 -7.99
C ARG A 178 -3.76 2.39 -9.45
N ALA A 179 -2.48 2.14 -9.68
CA ALA A 179 -1.76 2.54 -10.86
C ALA A 179 -1.75 1.45 -11.92
N LEU A 180 -2.17 0.22 -11.60
CA LEU A 180 -2.14 -0.89 -12.55
C LEU A 180 -3.04 -0.62 -13.75
N THR A 181 -2.55 -1.02 -14.92
CA THR A 181 -3.34 -1.15 -16.16
C THR A 181 -3.63 -2.62 -16.43
N CYS A 182 -4.53 -2.93 -17.37
CA CYS A 182 -4.84 -4.33 -17.68
C CYS A 182 -3.61 -5.13 -18.12
N HIS A 183 -2.66 -4.51 -18.80
CA HIS A 183 -1.43 -5.15 -19.29
C HIS A 183 -0.46 -5.55 -18.16
N GLN A 184 -0.58 -4.91 -16.99
CA GLN A 184 0.27 -5.17 -15.83
C GLN A 184 -0.39 -6.19 -14.88
N CYS A 185 -1.66 -6.48 -15.08
CA CYS A 185 -2.41 -7.48 -14.32
C CYS A 185 -2.11 -8.88 -14.87
N ASN A 186 -0.95 -9.44 -14.50
CA ASN A 186 -0.57 -10.80 -14.93
C ASN A 186 -1.27 -11.88 -14.07
N GLU A 187 -1.54 -13.03 -14.67
CA GLU A 187 -2.32 -14.12 -14.04
C GLU A 187 -1.61 -14.71 -12.82
N THR A 188 -0.29 -14.88 -12.87
CA THR A 188 0.49 -15.48 -11.77
C THR A 188 0.37 -14.67 -10.48
N PHE A 189 0.54 -13.35 -10.57
CA PHE A 189 0.44 -12.45 -9.44
C PHE A 189 -1.00 -12.33 -8.92
N ILE A 190 -2.00 -12.34 -9.82
CA ILE A 190 -3.41 -12.36 -9.43
C ILE A 190 -3.72 -13.63 -8.62
N ASN A 191 -3.32 -14.80 -9.12
CA ASN A 191 -3.54 -16.07 -8.42
C ASN A 191 -2.87 -16.05 -7.04
N PHE A 192 -1.66 -15.49 -6.93
CA PHE A 192 -0.99 -15.29 -5.65
C PHE A 192 -1.84 -14.44 -4.69
N LEU A 193 -2.33 -13.27 -5.12
CA LEU A 193 -3.17 -12.41 -4.28
C LEU A 193 -4.48 -13.09 -3.86
N VAL A 194 -5.11 -13.82 -4.79
CA VAL A 194 -6.32 -14.59 -4.51
C VAL A 194 -6.04 -15.68 -3.46
N ASP A 195 -4.92 -16.37 -3.54
CA ASP A 195 -4.54 -17.38 -2.56
C ASP A 195 -4.20 -16.79 -1.19
N GLN A 196 -3.53 -15.63 -1.13
CA GLN A 196 -3.32 -14.90 0.13
C GLN A 196 -4.65 -14.48 0.75
N TRP A 197 -5.59 -13.99 -0.05
CA TRP A 197 -6.93 -13.62 0.39
C TRP A 197 -7.73 -14.82 0.92
N LYS A 198 -7.72 -15.96 0.21
CA LYS A 198 -8.34 -17.23 0.66
C LYS A 198 -7.74 -17.74 1.98
N GLN A 199 -6.43 -17.57 2.18
CA GLN A 199 -5.80 -17.97 3.43
C GLN A 199 -6.29 -17.09 4.59
N LYS A 200 -6.41 -15.77 4.36
CA LYS A 200 -6.91 -14.83 5.36
C LYS A 200 -8.39 -15.02 5.68
N SER A 201 -9.22 -15.46 4.74
CA SER A 201 -10.63 -15.76 5.04
C SER A 201 -10.84 -16.90 6.02
N LYS A 202 -9.85 -17.80 6.17
CA LYS A 202 -9.89 -18.93 7.10
C LYS A 202 -9.47 -18.54 8.52
N LYS A 203 -8.95 -17.33 8.72
CA LYS A 203 -8.40 -16.83 9.99
C LYS A 203 -8.88 -15.40 10.21
N LEU A 204 -10.10 -15.25 10.73
CA LEU A 204 -10.72 -13.96 11.04
C LEU A 204 -10.77 -13.73 12.56
N ASP A 205 -9.68 -14.10 13.23
CA ASP A 205 -9.62 -14.19 14.69
C ASP A 205 -9.28 -12.84 15.35
N SER A 206 -8.72 -11.90 14.58
CA SER A 206 -8.30 -10.59 15.08
C SER A 206 -8.94 -9.43 14.31
N ARG A 207 -8.94 -8.24 14.94
CA ARG A 207 -9.31 -6.98 14.26
C ARG A 207 -8.43 -6.73 13.04
N ASN A 208 -7.14 -7.09 13.09
CA ASN A 208 -6.24 -6.90 11.96
C ASN A 208 -6.60 -7.80 10.79
N ASP A 209 -7.02 -9.04 11.04
CA ASP A 209 -7.46 -9.95 9.97
C ASP A 209 -8.72 -9.44 9.26
N VAL A 210 -9.67 -8.91 10.02
CA VAL A 210 -10.87 -8.27 9.46
C VAL A 210 -10.50 -7.06 8.58
N ILE A 211 -9.55 -6.23 9.03
CA ILE A 211 -9.07 -5.08 8.26
C ILE A 211 -8.34 -5.56 6.99
N ILE A 212 -7.44 -6.53 7.11
CA ILE A 212 -6.69 -7.13 6.00
C ILE A 212 -7.67 -7.65 4.95
N TYR A 213 -8.65 -8.45 5.39
CA TYR A 213 -9.63 -9.05 4.50
C TYR A 213 -10.48 -7.99 3.78
N ASN A 214 -10.93 -6.95 4.49
CA ASN A 214 -11.67 -5.85 3.87
C ASN A 214 -10.83 -5.08 2.84
N VAL A 215 -9.54 -4.81 3.13
CA VAL A 215 -8.63 -4.14 2.18
C VAL A 215 -8.35 -5.03 0.97
N ALA A 216 -8.16 -6.33 1.18
CA ALA A 216 -7.96 -7.30 0.10
C ALA A 216 -9.16 -7.35 -0.85
N CYS A 217 -10.39 -7.27 -0.32
CA CYS A 217 -11.60 -7.17 -1.15
C CYS A 217 -11.59 -5.91 -2.04
N THR A 218 -11.13 -4.76 -1.53
CA THR A 218 -10.94 -3.56 -2.37
C THR A 218 -9.93 -3.81 -3.49
N VAL A 219 -8.76 -4.38 -3.16
CA VAL A 219 -7.68 -4.64 -4.12
C VAL A 219 -8.16 -5.56 -5.24
N LEU A 220 -8.74 -6.71 -4.88
CA LEU A 220 -9.20 -7.72 -5.84
C LEU A 220 -10.38 -7.20 -6.66
N GLY A 221 -11.32 -6.49 -6.04
CA GLY A 221 -12.44 -5.86 -6.73
C GLY A 221 -11.96 -4.84 -7.78
N ARG A 222 -10.99 -4.00 -7.42
CA ARG A 222 -10.40 -3.02 -8.34
C ARG A 222 -9.70 -3.70 -9.51
N ILE A 223 -8.85 -4.70 -9.26
CA ILE A 223 -8.16 -5.46 -10.31
C ILE A 223 -9.20 -6.09 -11.26
N CYS A 224 -10.25 -6.70 -10.70
CA CYS A 224 -11.32 -7.30 -11.50
C CYS A 224 -12.03 -6.27 -12.38
N ILE A 225 -12.29 -5.07 -11.87
CA ILE A 225 -12.89 -3.95 -12.62
C ILE A 225 -11.95 -3.45 -13.73
N THR A 226 -10.67 -3.20 -13.41
CA THR A 226 -9.65 -2.77 -14.37
C THR A 226 -9.53 -3.77 -15.51
N LEU A 227 -9.48 -5.07 -15.19
CA LEU A 227 -9.49 -6.13 -16.19
C LEU A 227 -10.79 -6.14 -17.00
N THR A 228 -11.96 -6.08 -16.36
CA THR A 228 -13.25 -6.15 -17.08
C THR A 228 -13.43 -5.01 -18.08
N THR A 229 -12.90 -3.83 -17.75
CA THR A 229 -13.01 -2.62 -18.59
C THR A 229 -12.20 -2.74 -19.89
N GLU A 230 -11.02 -3.35 -19.86
CA GLU A 230 -10.11 -3.41 -21.02
C GLU A 230 -9.95 -4.82 -21.62
N ASN A 231 -10.27 -5.87 -20.84
CA ASN A 231 -10.19 -7.29 -21.20
C ASN A 231 -11.27 -8.11 -20.46
N ALA A 232 -12.50 -8.07 -20.97
CA ALA A 232 -13.67 -8.73 -20.38
C ALA A 232 -13.46 -10.24 -20.12
N THR A 233 -12.70 -10.95 -20.97
CA THR A 233 -12.41 -12.38 -20.79
C THR A 233 -11.59 -12.62 -19.53
N ALA A 234 -10.49 -11.87 -19.34
CA ALA A 234 -9.66 -11.96 -18.15
C ALA A 234 -10.42 -11.52 -16.89
N GLY A 235 -11.20 -10.44 -16.98
CA GLY A 235 -12.05 -9.97 -15.89
C GLY A 235 -13.08 -11.02 -15.45
N ASN A 236 -13.78 -11.65 -16.40
CA ASN A 236 -14.75 -12.70 -16.11
C ASN A 236 -14.11 -13.96 -15.52
N LYS A 237 -12.89 -14.32 -15.96
CA LYS A 237 -12.12 -15.43 -15.38
C LYS A 237 -11.82 -15.16 -13.90
N LEU A 238 -11.29 -13.98 -13.57
CA LEU A 238 -11.04 -13.60 -12.17
C LEU A 238 -12.34 -13.55 -11.36
N LYS A 239 -13.42 -13.00 -11.93
CA LYS A 239 -14.74 -12.97 -11.29
C LYS A 239 -15.21 -14.38 -10.90
N LEU A 240 -15.12 -15.34 -11.82
CA LEU A 240 -15.48 -16.74 -11.57
C LEU A 240 -14.58 -17.38 -10.51
N GLU A 241 -13.29 -17.06 -10.50
CA GLU A 241 -12.37 -17.57 -9.48
C GLU A 241 -12.72 -17.04 -8.09
N LEU A 242 -12.96 -15.73 -7.95
CA LEU A 242 -13.39 -15.11 -6.69
C LEU A 242 -14.75 -15.65 -6.22
N GLN A 243 -15.66 -15.96 -7.16
CA GLN A 243 -16.93 -16.60 -6.83
C GLN A 243 -16.74 -18.02 -6.28
N ARG A 244 -15.84 -18.80 -6.89
CA ARG A 244 -15.55 -20.20 -6.50
C ARG A 244 -14.66 -20.33 -5.27
N ALA A 245 -13.95 -19.26 -4.92
CA ALA A 245 -13.27 -19.22 -3.65
C ALA A 245 -14.36 -19.34 -2.55
N ASP A 246 -14.34 -20.46 -1.81
CA ASP A 246 -15.19 -20.75 -0.66
C ASP A 246 -14.85 -19.80 0.50
N VAL A 247 -15.06 -18.52 0.27
CA VAL A 247 -14.63 -17.45 1.14
C VAL A 247 -15.80 -17.09 2.05
N VAL A 248 -15.51 -16.98 3.35
CA VAL A 248 -16.52 -16.66 4.36
C VAL A 248 -16.87 -15.19 4.23
N TYR A 249 -17.99 -14.89 3.57
CA TYR A 249 -18.56 -13.55 3.53
C TYR A 249 -19.47 -13.30 4.74
N ASP A 250 -20.00 -14.36 5.35
CA ASP A 250 -21.06 -14.31 6.36
C ASP A 250 -20.53 -14.40 7.78
N HIS A 251 -19.25 -14.03 7.97
CA HIS A 251 -18.69 -13.88 9.30
C HIS A 251 -19.22 -12.58 9.91
N GLN A 252 -19.76 -12.62 11.13
CA GLN A 252 -20.39 -11.46 11.79
C GLN A 252 -19.50 -10.20 11.79
N ALA A 253 -18.18 -10.38 11.97
CA ALA A 253 -17.23 -9.26 11.93
C ALA A 253 -17.10 -8.57 10.56
N LEU A 254 -17.52 -9.23 9.48
CA LEU A 254 -17.47 -8.74 8.09
C LEU A 254 -18.76 -8.07 7.65
N GLU A 255 -19.88 -8.23 8.37
CA GLU A 255 -21.18 -7.64 8.01
C GLU A 255 -21.11 -6.12 7.84
N LYS A 256 -20.24 -5.44 8.60
CA LYS A 256 -20.08 -3.97 8.53
C LYS A 256 -18.97 -3.54 7.56
N CYS A 257 -18.28 -4.48 6.92
CA CYS A 257 -17.17 -4.21 6.02
C CYS A 257 -17.68 -3.88 4.61
N GLN A 258 -17.77 -2.58 4.29
CA GLN A 258 -18.36 -2.10 3.03
C GLN A 258 -17.70 -2.70 1.77
N SER A 259 -16.37 -2.87 1.74
CA SER A 259 -15.70 -3.42 0.56
C SER A 259 -15.95 -4.92 0.41
N VAL A 260 -16.20 -5.64 1.50
CA VAL A 260 -16.63 -7.04 1.48
C VAL A 260 -18.02 -7.16 0.88
N GLN A 261 -18.99 -6.36 1.36
CA GLN A 261 -20.36 -6.33 0.85
C GLN A 261 -20.40 -5.97 -0.64
N GLN A 262 -19.66 -4.94 -1.06
CA GLN A 262 -19.63 -4.52 -2.47
C GLN A 262 -18.98 -5.56 -3.37
N LEU A 263 -17.91 -6.24 -2.91
CA LEU A 263 -17.34 -7.34 -3.67
C LEU A 263 -18.35 -8.50 -3.77
N LYS A 264 -19.00 -8.89 -2.67
CA LYS A 264 -20.04 -9.95 -2.66
C LYS A 264 -21.15 -9.65 -3.69
N GLN A 265 -21.66 -8.43 -3.69
CA GLN A 265 -22.70 -7.97 -4.63
C GLN A 265 -22.19 -7.93 -6.07
N TYR A 266 -20.99 -7.41 -6.31
CA TYR A 266 -20.37 -7.36 -7.65
C TYR A 266 -20.16 -8.76 -8.24
N LEU A 267 -19.77 -9.71 -7.38
CA LEU A 267 -19.65 -11.13 -7.71
C LEU A 267 -21.03 -11.82 -7.84
N GLY A 268 -22.15 -11.16 -7.55
CA GLY A 268 -23.48 -11.76 -7.66
C GLY A 268 -23.75 -12.88 -6.66
N LYS A 269 -22.97 -12.99 -5.57
CA LYS A 269 -23.32 -13.83 -4.43
C LYS A 269 -24.46 -13.11 -3.70
N LYS A 270 -25.69 -13.60 -3.82
CA LYS A 270 -26.83 -13.01 -3.08
C LYS A 270 -26.53 -13.11 -1.58
N GLU A 271 -27.01 -12.14 -0.79
CA GLU A 271 -27.27 -12.41 0.62
C GLU A 271 -28.26 -13.57 0.65
N GLU A 272 -27.91 -14.68 1.30
CA GLU A 272 -28.94 -15.59 1.77
C GLU A 272 -29.82 -14.73 2.67
N LYS A 273 -31.01 -14.37 2.20
CA LYS A 273 -32.03 -13.89 3.11
C LYS A 273 -32.22 -15.02 4.11
N ASP A 274 -32.02 -14.73 5.39
CA ASP A 274 -32.44 -15.62 6.46
C ASP A 274 -33.85 -16.09 6.12
N GLY A 275 -33.97 -17.40 5.92
CA GLY A 275 -35.23 -18.06 5.70
C GLY A 275 -36.00 -18.02 7.00
N ASP A 276 -36.73 -16.93 7.24
CA ASP A 276 -37.77 -16.81 8.26
C ASP A 276 -39.01 -16.10 7.67
N ASP A 277 -39.36 -16.48 6.44
CA ASP A 277 -40.74 -16.42 5.96
C ASP A 277 -41.24 -17.87 5.79
N MET A 278 -41.29 -18.60 6.91
CA MET A 278 -42.14 -19.77 7.09
C MET A 278 -42.91 -19.58 8.40
N PHE A 279 -44.21 -19.33 8.24
CA PHE A 279 -45.31 -19.17 9.22
C PHE A 279 -45.72 -17.75 9.59
#